data_AF-A0AAD5XUQ6-F1
#
_entry.id   AF-A0AAD5XUQ6-F1
#
_cell.length_a   1.000
_cell.length_b   1.000
_cell.length_c   1.000
_cell.angle_alpha   90.00
_cell.angle_beta   90.00
_cell.angle_gamma   90.00
#
_symmetry.space_group_name_H-M   'P 1'
#
loop_
_entity.id
_entity.type
_entity.pdbx_description
1 polymer ?
#
loop_
_entity_poly.entity_id
_entity_poly.type
_entity_poly.pdbx_seq_one_letter_code
_entity_poly.pdbx_strand_id
1 'polypeptide(L)'
;MVRVNLIHYDLELYLIRCKGGLKKNGLIGVKENLTKNGIALDEEDSSVTRNLLEYPTKLESPDDYYYLERLTTLYEIEKYPNIFQITMFDLSSKDLDENFPKGTCYQCYFSEYPFIRDEGYRCMKNLHLEENSKDFVNDIPKMHLPIIISTKNAEITMRGYLRKGNKLIIPNEACWSWHHGQVEGHFIPIQVNQPVFIITVYWMDNVWHVLGETMGRMAVHYDYLMSNKNILIHVAETHPNTMSARAMAFFGFPSERLISGAVNAPIALLPELPLYCGVPSYYQMKMLKKLVLKRLATYYPQLIDESKVVYEDYILVIKRSGSYRKVLNHDEMMAGLKSTFSQFKFKIFNDNPSPSIEESFWIFRNARLIIAPHGAGESNLLACREGTTVVEMLTNDNFIHVAYALSSQNLGLNYHGYVPDHSSYKGDFKVDVPELLDIIHKSKF
;
A
#
# COMPACT_ATOMS: atom_id res chain seq x y z
N MET A 1 -18.05 12.46 -9.79
CA MET A 1 -16.89 13.38 -9.90
C MET A 1 -16.88 13.94 -11.33
N VAL A 2 -16.86 15.25 -11.51
CA VAL A 2 -16.78 15.90 -12.83
C VAL A 2 -15.31 15.87 -13.27
N ARG A 3 -15.00 15.18 -14.38
CA ARG A 3 -13.72 15.37 -15.08
C ARG A 3 -13.72 16.79 -15.64
N VAL A 4 -12.70 17.58 -15.33
CA VAL A 4 -12.57 18.91 -15.93
C VAL A 4 -11.48 18.82 -16.99
N ASN A 5 -11.87 18.45 -18.20
CA ASN A 5 -11.01 18.55 -19.38
C ASN A 5 -11.00 20.03 -19.76
N LEU A 6 -9.92 20.72 -19.40
CA LEU A 6 -9.80 22.16 -19.58
C LEU A 6 -9.20 22.45 -20.95
N ILE A 7 -9.87 23.30 -21.75
CA ILE A 7 -9.22 23.97 -22.88
C ILE A 7 -8.15 24.91 -22.34
N HIS A 8 -7.21 25.33 -23.20
CA HIS A 8 -6.05 26.16 -22.80
C HIS A 8 -6.41 27.33 -21.88
N TYR A 9 -7.39 28.13 -22.30
CA TYR A 9 -7.86 29.29 -21.55
C TYR A 9 -8.41 28.92 -20.16
N ASP A 10 -9.17 27.84 -20.06
CA ASP A 10 -9.76 27.41 -18.79
C ASP A 10 -8.72 26.79 -17.85
N LEU A 11 -7.68 26.15 -18.41
CA LEU A 11 -6.55 25.62 -17.64
C LEU A 11 -5.77 26.75 -16.96
N GLU A 12 -5.48 27.82 -17.69
CA GLU A 12 -4.83 29.02 -17.15
C GLU A 12 -5.66 29.64 -16.04
N LEU A 13 -6.95 29.90 -16.28
CA LEU A 13 -7.84 30.46 -15.28
C LEU A 13 -8.03 29.55 -14.06
N TYR A 14 -8.03 28.23 -14.26
CA TYR A 14 -8.12 27.27 -13.17
C TYR A 14 -6.89 27.31 -12.28
N LEU A 15 -5.68 27.33 -12.86
CA LEU A 15 -4.44 27.43 -12.09
C LEU A 15 -4.35 28.76 -11.32
N ILE A 16 -4.80 29.86 -11.92
CA ILE A 16 -4.91 31.16 -11.23
C ILE A 16 -5.87 31.08 -10.03
N ARG A 17 -7.04 30.44 -10.18
CA ARG A 17 -7.98 30.23 -9.07
C ARG A 17 -7.41 29.33 -7.98
N CYS A 18 -6.71 28.26 -8.34
CA CYS A 18 -6.04 27.38 -7.37
C CYS A 18 -5.06 28.15 -6.48
N LYS A 19 -4.32 29.14 -7.02
CA LYS A 19 -3.47 30.03 -6.22
C LYS A 19 -4.26 30.80 -5.17
N GLY A 20 -5.42 31.34 -5.53
CA GLY A 20 -6.29 32.07 -4.60
C GLY A 20 -6.71 31.23 -3.37
N GLY A 21 -6.69 29.90 -3.48
CA GLY A 21 -6.94 28.96 -2.39
C GLY A 21 -5.69 28.53 -1.60
N LEU A 22 -4.48 28.91 -2.03
CA LEU A 22 -3.26 28.53 -1.34
C LEU A 22 -3.08 29.32 -0.05
N LYS A 23 -2.64 28.63 0.99
CA LYS A 23 -2.07 29.28 2.18
C LYS A 23 -0.72 29.90 1.81
N LYS A 24 -0.23 30.83 2.64
CA LYS A 24 1.12 31.40 2.50
C LYS A 24 2.15 30.26 2.32
N ASN A 25 2.91 30.30 1.22
CA ASN A 25 3.90 29.29 0.80
C ASN A 25 3.34 27.94 0.31
N GLY A 26 2.05 27.85 -0.03
CA GLY A 26 1.49 26.69 -0.72
C GLY A 26 2.03 26.58 -2.15
N LEU A 27 2.06 25.35 -2.69
CA LEU A 27 2.51 25.05 -4.05
C LEU A 27 1.39 24.38 -4.85
N ILE A 28 1.44 24.53 -6.18
CA ILE A 28 0.59 23.79 -7.12
C ILE A 28 1.48 22.83 -7.90
N GLY A 29 1.28 21.53 -7.67
CA GLY A 29 1.90 20.49 -8.49
C GLY A 29 1.00 20.13 -9.67
N VAL A 30 1.52 20.25 -10.89
CA VAL A 30 0.83 19.78 -12.11
C VAL A 30 1.54 18.53 -12.62
N LYS A 31 0.80 17.42 -12.75
CA LYS A 31 1.29 16.16 -13.34
C LYS A 31 0.45 15.89 -14.58
N GLU A 32 1.09 15.83 -15.75
CA GLU A 32 0.38 15.53 -16.99
C GLU A 32 1.18 14.69 -17.98
N ASN A 33 0.46 13.99 -18.85
CA ASN A 33 0.93 13.41 -20.09
C ASN A 33 1.42 14.50 -21.04
N LEU A 34 2.53 14.23 -21.73
CA LEU A 34 3.09 15.10 -22.74
C LEU A 34 3.22 14.40 -24.08
N THR A 35 2.81 15.11 -25.13
CA THR A 35 3.09 14.70 -26.51
C THR A 35 4.51 15.09 -26.90
N LYS A 36 5.06 14.36 -27.89
CA LYS A 36 6.35 14.73 -28.49
C LYS A 36 6.28 16.08 -29.21
N ASN A 37 5.17 16.37 -29.89
CA ASN A 37 4.93 17.60 -30.64
C ASN A 37 3.44 17.99 -30.61
N GLY A 38 3.13 19.28 -30.49
CA GLY A 38 1.77 19.82 -30.61
C GLY A 38 0.77 19.28 -29.57
N ILE A 39 -0.50 19.19 -29.96
CA ILE A 39 -1.60 18.72 -29.10
C ILE A 39 -2.18 17.45 -29.72
N ALA A 40 -2.38 16.42 -28.90
CA ALA A 40 -3.07 15.19 -29.28
C ALA A 40 -4.44 15.14 -28.61
N LEU A 41 -5.49 15.04 -29.41
CA LEU A 41 -6.87 14.87 -28.93
C LEU A 41 -7.15 13.37 -28.73
N ASP A 42 -7.73 13.03 -27.58
CA ASP A 42 -8.33 11.73 -27.32
C ASP A 42 -9.86 11.88 -27.41
N GLU A 43 -10.46 11.30 -28.46
CA GLU A 43 -11.90 11.36 -28.68
C GLU A 43 -12.69 10.40 -27.77
N GLU A 44 -12.06 9.35 -27.25
CA GLU A 44 -12.73 8.35 -26.40
C GLU A 44 -13.11 8.95 -25.06
N ASP A 45 -12.26 9.83 -24.52
CA ASP A 45 -12.48 10.49 -23.24
C ASP A 45 -12.53 12.03 -23.30
N SER A 46 -12.53 12.58 -24.51
CA SER A 46 -12.64 14.00 -24.82
C SER A 46 -11.57 14.84 -24.10
N SER A 47 -10.34 14.33 -24.03
CA SER A 47 -9.20 14.98 -23.38
C SER A 47 -8.14 15.41 -24.41
N VAL A 48 -7.21 16.27 -23.99
CA VAL A 48 -6.09 16.71 -24.83
C VAL A 48 -4.78 16.50 -24.09
N THR A 49 -3.86 15.77 -24.71
CA THR A 49 -2.47 15.67 -24.27
C THR A 49 -1.66 16.76 -24.99
N ARG A 50 -0.81 17.48 -24.26
CA ARG A 50 -0.11 18.67 -24.78
C ARG A 50 1.39 18.47 -24.86
N ASN A 51 2.07 19.13 -25.78
CA ASN A 51 3.53 19.25 -25.71
C ASN A 51 3.94 20.17 -24.54
N LEU A 52 5.17 20.01 -24.05
CA LEU A 52 5.73 20.85 -22.99
C LEU A 52 5.63 22.35 -23.30
N LEU A 53 5.88 22.75 -24.56
CA LEU A 53 5.86 24.14 -24.99
C LEU A 53 4.45 24.75 -25.04
N GLU A 54 3.43 23.89 -25.06
CA GLU A 54 2.04 24.32 -25.03
C GLU A 54 1.58 24.65 -23.61
N TYR A 55 2.33 24.26 -22.57
CA TYR A 55 1.99 24.69 -21.22
C TYR A 55 2.40 26.16 -21.01
N PRO A 56 1.55 26.99 -20.38
CA PRO A 56 1.83 28.38 -20.15
C PRO A 56 3.09 28.50 -19.28
N THR A 57 4.20 28.94 -19.88
CA THR A 57 5.45 29.20 -19.16
C THR A 57 5.37 30.44 -18.29
N LYS A 58 4.42 31.32 -18.62
CA LYS A 58 4.10 32.54 -17.88
C LYS A 58 2.58 32.69 -17.77
N LEU A 59 2.05 32.69 -16.56
CA LEU A 59 0.65 33.06 -16.31
C LEU A 59 0.64 34.53 -15.86
N GLU A 60 -0.23 35.34 -16.45
CA GLU A 60 -0.38 36.75 -16.09
C GLU A 60 -1.69 36.94 -15.33
N SER A 61 -1.59 37.48 -14.12
CA SER A 61 -2.74 38.03 -13.39
C SER A 61 -2.61 39.55 -13.30
N PRO A 62 -3.70 40.30 -13.08
CA PRO A 62 -3.66 41.76 -13.00
C PRO A 62 -2.64 42.32 -11.99
N ASP A 63 -2.29 41.53 -10.97
CA ASP A 63 -1.44 41.95 -9.84
C ASP A 63 -0.09 41.21 -9.75
N ASP A 64 0.20 40.20 -10.59
CA ASP A 64 1.38 39.31 -10.43
C ASP A 64 1.67 38.44 -11.67
N TYR A 65 2.91 37.95 -11.82
CA TYR A 65 3.34 37.04 -12.90
C TYR A 65 3.98 35.75 -12.37
N TYR A 66 3.64 34.62 -13.01
CA TYR A 66 4.04 33.27 -12.55
C TYR A 66 4.95 32.58 -13.54
N TYR A 67 5.74 31.61 -13.06
CA TYR A 67 6.50 30.70 -13.92
C TYR A 67 6.11 29.25 -13.62
N LEU A 68 5.87 28.49 -14.68
CA LEU A 68 5.75 27.04 -14.61
C LEU A 68 7.16 26.45 -14.76
N GLU A 69 7.76 25.98 -13.67
CA GLU A 69 9.11 25.41 -13.69
C GLU A 69 9.04 23.88 -13.74
N ARG A 70 9.78 23.27 -14.67
CA ARG A 70 9.84 21.81 -14.84
C ARG A 70 10.72 21.21 -13.75
N LEU A 71 10.13 20.42 -12.84
CA LEU A 71 10.86 19.79 -11.75
C LEU A 71 11.63 18.54 -12.20
N THR A 72 11.00 17.67 -12.99
CA THR A 72 11.60 16.41 -13.45
C THR A 72 10.77 15.73 -14.54
N THR A 73 11.39 14.76 -15.23
CA THR A 73 10.75 13.89 -16.24
C THR A 73 10.77 12.46 -15.77
N LEU A 74 9.62 11.78 -15.80
CA LEU A 74 9.50 10.44 -15.24
C LEU A 74 10.05 9.35 -16.17
N TYR A 75 10.02 9.52 -17.50
CA TYR A 75 10.61 8.59 -18.48
C TYR A 75 11.07 9.30 -19.78
N GLU A 76 12.15 8.82 -20.43
CA GLU A 76 12.56 9.26 -21.78
C GLU A 76 11.78 8.50 -22.87
N ILE A 77 11.16 9.23 -23.80
CA ILE A 77 10.28 8.71 -24.87
C ILE A 77 10.95 7.59 -25.69
N GLU A 78 12.27 7.66 -25.88
CA GLU A 78 13.03 6.69 -26.68
C GLU A 78 12.99 5.27 -26.11
N LYS A 79 12.69 5.09 -24.82
CA LYS A 79 12.59 3.77 -24.18
C LYS A 79 11.18 3.18 -24.16
N TYR A 80 10.14 3.98 -24.42
CA TYR A 80 8.73 3.57 -24.34
C TYR A 80 7.88 4.25 -25.42
N PRO A 81 7.96 3.82 -26.69
CA PRO A 81 7.38 4.53 -27.83
C PRO A 81 5.83 4.58 -27.85
N ASN A 82 5.16 3.77 -27.00
CA ASN A 82 3.70 3.65 -26.96
C ASN A 82 3.05 4.40 -25.78
N ILE A 83 3.81 5.22 -25.03
CA ILE A 83 3.31 5.90 -23.83
C ILE A 83 3.73 7.37 -23.86
N PHE A 84 2.80 8.27 -23.52
CA PHE A 84 3.10 9.70 -23.38
C PHE A 84 4.05 9.97 -22.20
N GLN A 85 4.92 10.96 -22.36
CA GLN A 85 5.90 11.32 -21.33
C GLN A 85 5.19 12.04 -20.18
N ILE A 86 5.35 11.59 -18.93
CA ILE A 86 4.77 12.29 -17.78
C ILE A 86 5.78 13.26 -17.17
N THR A 87 5.37 14.52 -16.99
CA THR A 87 6.20 15.58 -16.40
C THR A 87 5.51 16.22 -15.21
N MET A 88 6.30 16.59 -14.20
CA MET A 88 5.84 17.35 -13.04
C MET A 88 6.35 18.78 -13.10
N PHE A 89 5.46 19.71 -12.81
CA PHE A 89 5.73 21.14 -12.76
C PHE A 89 5.54 21.70 -11.35
N ASP A 90 6.36 22.68 -11.01
CA ASP A 90 6.15 23.59 -9.88
C ASP A 90 5.64 24.94 -10.41
N LEU A 91 4.80 25.60 -9.63
CA LEU A 91 4.31 26.94 -9.91
C LEU A 91 4.59 27.79 -8.68
N SER A 92 5.76 28.43 -8.68
CA SER A 92 6.26 29.25 -7.57
C SER A 92 6.18 30.74 -7.89
N SER A 93 5.92 31.57 -6.88
CA SER A 93 6.09 33.03 -6.97
C SER A 93 7.55 33.38 -6.71
N LYS A 94 8.03 34.48 -7.32
CA LYS A 94 9.44 34.92 -7.21
C LYS A 94 9.86 35.32 -5.78
N ASP A 95 8.91 35.58 -4.88
CA ASP A 95 9.13 36.07 -3.51
C ASP A 95 9.22 34.94 -2.44
N LEU A 96 9.90 33.84 -2.72
CA LEU A 96 10.19 32.83 -1.70
C LEU A 96 11.39 33.26 -0.84
N ASP A 97 11.09 33.68 0.40
CA ASP A 97 12.04 34.10 1.43
C ASP A 97 13.07 32.98 1.75
N GLU A 98 14.36 33.30 1.69
CA GLU A 98 15.50 32.35 1.78
C GLU A 98 15.63 31.67 3.15
N ASN A 99 14.85 32.09 4.15
CA ASN A 99 14.86 31.57 5.51
C ASN A 99 13.57 30.77 5.82
N PHE A 100 13.44 29.56 5.25
CA PHE A 100 12.23 28.74 5.47
C PHE A 100 12.48 27.40 6.20
N PRO A 101 11.74 27.08 7.28
CA PRO A 101 11.71 25.76 7.91
C PRO A 101 10.60 24.87 7.29
N LYS A 102 10.93 23.59 7.06
CA LYS A 102 10.03 22.44 6.82
C LYS A 102 8.78 22.70 5.94
N GLY A 103 8.88 22.44 4.64
CA GLY A 103 7.72 22.31 3.75
C GLY A 103 7.16 20.89 3.73
N THR A 104 5.86 20.73 3.96
CA THR A 104 5.11 19.50 3.68
C THR A 104 4.67 19.48 2.22
N CYS A 105 5.00 18.42 1.49
CA CYS A 105 4.41 18.19 0.17
C CYS A 105 2.98 17.70 0.36
N TYR A 106 2.00 18.56 0.09
CA TYR A 106 0.61 18.14 -0.03
C TYR A 106 0.43 17.48 -1.40
N GLN A 107 0.58 16.15 -1.46
CA GLN A 107 0.00 15.39 -2.55
C GLN A 107 -1.51 15.34 -2.30
N CYS A 108 -2.28 16.11 -3.07
CA CYS A 108 -3.74 16.06 -3.03
C CYS A 108 -4.21 14.76 -3.70
N TYR A 109 -4.31 13.67 -2.94
CA TYR A 109 -5.08 12.49 -3.36
C TYR A 109 -6.52 12.63 -2.85
N PHE A 110 -7.43 13.03 -3.72
CA PHE A 110 -8.87 13.13 -3.42
C PHE A 110 -9.72 12.14 -4.21
N SER A 111 -9.23 10.92 -4.48
CA SER A 111 -9.95 10.07 -5.43
C SER A 111 -10.00 8.57 -5.22
N GLU A 112 -9.51 8.01 -4.11
CA GLU A 112 -9.63 6.55 -3.92
C GLU A 112 -10.71 6.14 -2.92
N TYR A 113 -10.93 6.83 -1.79
CA TYR A 113 -12.02 6.48 -0.85
C TYR A 113 -12.54 7.69 -0.05
N PRO A 114 -13.71 8.29 -0.38
CA PRO A 114 -14.26 9.41 0.37
C PRO A 114 -14.82 9.04 1.76
N PHE A 115 -14.95 7.76 2.10
CA PHE A 115 -15.69 7.29 3.29
C PHE A 115 -14.87 7.14 4.59
N ILE A 116 -13.54 7.31 4.56
CA ILE A 116 -12.66 6.98 5.72
C ILE A 116 -12.27 8.21 6.54
N ARG A 117 -13.18 9.20 6.66
CA ARG A 117 -13.04 10.27 7.65
C ARG A 117 -14.28 10.27 8.54
N ASP A 118 -14.10 9.73 9.75
CA ASP A 118 -15.01 9.68 10.90
C ASP A 118 -16.35 8.93 10.77
N GLU A 119 -17.06 8.94 9.63
CA GLU A 119 -18.40 8.32 9.56
C GLU A 119 -18.40 6.80 9.30
N GLY A 120 -17.38 6.28 8.60
CA GLY A 120 -17.25 4.85 8.33
C GLY A 120 -17.11 4.00 9.60
N TYR A 121 -16.48 4.53 10.65
CA TYR A 121 -16.26 3.79 11.91
C TYR A 121 -17.55 3.51 12.69
N ARG A 122 -18.60 4.35 12.57
CA ARG A 122 -19.90 4.13 13.24
C ARG A 122 -20.84 3.21 12.46
N CYS A 123 -20.81 3.23 11.13
CA CYS A 123 -21.70 2.38 10.31
C CYS A 123 -21.31 0.89 10.35
N MET A 124 -20.04 0.56 10.62
CA MET A 124 -19.53 -0.80 10.52
C MET A 124 -19.93 -1.73 11.68
N LYS A 125 -20.45 -1.19 12.80
CA LYS A 125 -20.98 -1.99 13.92
C LYS A 125 -22.16 -2.90 13.49
N ASN A 126 -22.80 -2.58 12.36
CA ASN A 126 -24.01 -3.25 11.86
C ASN A 126 -23.79 -3.97 10.51
N LEU A 127 -22.55 -4.28 10.09
CA LEU A 127 -22.28 -4.97 8.82
C LEU A 127 -22.94 -6.37 8.71
N HIS A 128 -23.43 -6.94 9.80
CA HIS A 128 -24.19 -8.21 9.80
C HIS A 128 -25.70 -8.04 9.60
N LEU A 129 -26.21 -6.80 9.61
CA LEU A 129 -27.65 -6.53 9.61
C LEU A 129 -28.22 -6.13 8.25
N GLU A 130 -27.38 -5.90 7.23
CA GLU A 130 -27.86 -5.58 5.89
C GLU A 130 -27.60 -6.75 4.92
N GLU A 131 -28.66 -7.51 4.64
CA GLU A 131 -28.70 -8.66 3.71
C GLU A 131 -28.39 -8.32 2.23
N ASN A 132 -27.97 -7.10 1.88
CA ASN A 132 -27.85 -6.69 0.47
C ASN A 132 -26.76 -5.65 0.18
N SER A 133 -25.53 -5.79 0.66
CA SER A 133 -24.42 -4.98 0.14
C SER A 133 -23.90 -5.52 -1.22
N LYS A 134 -24.78 -5.62 -2.22
CA LYS A 134 -24.40 -5.94 -3.61
C LYS A 134 -23.64 -4.79 -4.32
N ASP A 135 -23.57 -3.62 -3.69
CA ASP A 135 -23.10 -2.39 -4.34
C ASP A 135 -21.62 -2.05 -4.13
N PHE A 136 -20.86 -2.81 -3.33
CA PHE A 136 -19.40 -2.61 -3.23
C PHE A 136 -18.64 -2.91 -4.53
N VAL A 137 -19.26 -3.65 -5.46
CA VAL A 137 -18.65 -4.10 -6.72
C VAL A 137 -18.54 -2.96 -7.75
N ASN A 138 -19.28 -1.85 -7.56
CA ASN A 138 -19.38 -0.78 -8.55
C ASN A 138 -18.41 0.40 -8.33
N ASP A 139 -17.68 0.43 -7.22
CA ASP A 139 -16.57 1.37 -7.03
C ASP A 139 -15.33 0.83 -7.73
N ILE A 140 -15.20 1.11 -9.03
CA ILE A 140 -13.95 0.86 -9.77
C ILE A 140 -12.88 1.77 -9.15
N PRO A 141 -11.86 1.22 -8.45
CA PRO A 141 -10.79 2.03 -7.89
C PRO A 141 -10.12 2.78 -9.05
N LYS A 142 -10.00 4.10 -8.94
CA LYS A 142 -9.32 4.87 -9.98
C LYS A 142 -7.85 4.47 -9.99
N MET A 143 -7.47 3.71 -11.01
CA MET A 143 -6.09 3.29 -11.20
C MET A 143 -5.30 4.42 -11.86
N HIS A 144 -4.18 4.83 -11.26
CA HIS A 144 -3.16 5.65 -11.90
C HIS A 144 -1.85 4.88 -12.05
N LEU A 145 -1.00 5.37 -12.96
CA LEU A 145 0.33 4.84 -13.13
C LEU A 145 1.19 5.13 -11.88
N PRO A 146 1.83 4.11 -11.30
CA PRO A 146 2.59 4.24 -10.08
C PRO A 146 3.78 5.18 -10.24
N ILE A 147 4.03 5.98 -9.19
CA ILE A 147 5.01 7.07 -9.22
C ILE A 147 6.36 6.60 -8.65
N ILE A 148 7.47 7.03 -9.24
CA ILE A 148 8.80 6.99 -8.60
C ILE A 148 9.35 8.40 -8.53
N ILE A 149 9.75 8.83 -7.34
CA ILE A 149 10.55 10.02 -7.13
C ILE A 149 12.02 9.61 -7.21
N SER A 150 12.80 10.27 -8.07
CA SER A 150 14.25 10.05 -8.18
C SER A 150 15.00 11.30 -7.78
N THR A 151 16.05 11.14 -6.98
CA THR A 151 16.95 12.25 -6.60
C THR A 151 18.40 11.81 -6.64
N LYS A 152 19.29 12.71 -7.03
CA LYS A 152 20.74 12.47 -7.04
C LYS A 152 21.36 12.85 -5.71
N ASN A 153 22.37 12.09 -5.26
CA ASN A 153 23.20 12.39 -4.09
C ASN A 153 22.35 12.75 -2.86
N ALA A 154 21.50 11.82 -2.43
CA ALA A 154 20.62 11.99 -1.28
C ALA A 154 20.97 10.99 -0.18
N GLU A 155 20.81 11.43 1.06
CA GLU A 155 20.79 10.56 2.22
C GLU A 155 19.42 9.90 2.31
N ILE A 156 19.40 8.61 2.57
CA ILE A 156 18.23 7.80 2.88
C ILE A 156 18.35 7.51 4.37
N THR A 157 17.35 7.88 5.15
CA THR A 157 17.35 7.59 6.59
C THR A 157 17.06 6.11 6.83
N MET A 158 17.33 5.62 8.04
CA MET A 158 16.96 4.26 8.47
C MET A 158 15.47 3.93 8.30
N ARG A 159 14.60 4.95 8.22
CA ARG A 159 13.16 4.80 7.99
C ARG A 159 12.73 4.97 6.53
N GLY A 160 13.69 5.12 5.61
CA GLY A 160 13.43 5.30 4.18
C GLY A 160 13.10 6.74 3.77
N TYR A 161 13.39 7.74 4.61
CA TYR A 161 13.17 9.15 4.24
C TYR A 161 14.32 9.68 3.39
N LEU A 162 14.03 10.56 2.44
CA LEU A 162 15.06 11.23 1.66
C LEU A 162 15.47 12.54 2.32
N ARG A 163 16.77 12.72 2.56
CA ARG A 163 17.36 13.98 3.00
C ARG A 163 18.31 14.51 1.92
N LYS A 164 18.14 15.79 1.58
CA LYS A 164 18.95 16.51 0.60
C LYS A 164 19.32 17.87 1.17
N GLY A 165 20.60 18.04 1.53
CA GLY A 165 21.04 19.23 2.28
C GLY A 165 20.29 19.33 3.61
N ASN A 166 19.68 20.48 3.88
CA ASN A 166 18.85 20.71 5.06
C ASN A 166 17.37 20.28 4.88
N LYS A 167 16.97 19.80 3.70
CA LYS A 167 15.59 19.39 3.41
C LYS A 167 15.41 17.90 3.69
N LEU A 168 14.33 17.56 4.39
CA LEU A 168 13.87 16.19 4.61
C LEU A 168 12.52 16.02 3.91
N ILE A 169 12.45 15.06 2.98
CA ILE A 169 11.24 14.72 2.26
C ILE A 169 10.55 13.60 3.05
N ILE A 170 9.47 13.99 3.73
CA ILE A 170 8.55 13.07 4.38
C ILE A 170 7.26 13.08 3.56
N PRO A 171 7.02 12.03 2.77
CA PRO A 171 5.72 11.73 2.21
C PRO A 171 4.61 11.81 3.25
N ASN A 172 3.61 12.61 2.94
CA ASN A 172 2.40 12.71 3.73
C ASN A 172 1.60 11.40 3.57
N GLU A 173 0.76 11.07 4.54
CA GLU A 173 -0.28 10.02 4.44
C GLU A 173 0.11 8.55 4.67
N ALA A 174 1.37 8.12 4.51
CA ALA A 174 1.77 6.77 4.95
C ALA A 174 1.65 6.59 6.48
N CYS A 175 2.19 5.50 7.04
CA CYS A 175 2.39 5.28 8.49
C CYS A 175 3.14 6.38 9.27
N TRP A 176 3.32 7.53 8.65
CA TRP A 176 4.28 8.57 8.89
C TRP A 176 3.55 9.80 9.47
N SER A 177 2.26 10.02 9.13
CA SER A 177 1.45 11.18 9.55
C SER A 177 1.08 11.20 11.05
N TRP A 178 1.27 10.10 11.77
CA TRP A 178 1.00 10.02 13.21
C TRP A 178 2.26 10.16 14.08
N HIS A 179 3.44 10.17 13.46
CA HIS A 179 4.72 9.98 14.15
C HIS A 179 5.77 11.04 13.79
N HIS A 180 5.37 12.31 13.79
CA HIS A 180 6.21 13.49 13.52
C HIS A 180 7.44 13.66 14.44
N GLY A 181 7.72 12.74 15.37
CA GLY A 181 8.60 12.93 16.51
C GLY A 181 9.87 12.07 16.59
N GLN A 182 10.22 11.25 15.59
CA GLN A 182 11.43 10.42 15.68
C GLN A 182 12.30 10.50 14.41
N VAL A 183 13.07 11.58 14.32
CA VAL A 183 14.19 11.73 13.37
C VAL A 183 15.48 12.15 14.10
N GLU A 184 15.52 12.01 15.43
CA GLU A 184 16.68 12.41 16.24
C GLU A 184 17.59 11.22 16.47
N GLY A 185 18.33 10.87 15.42
CA GLY A 185 19.51 10.03 15.53
C GLY A 185 20.48 10.46 14.44
N HIS A 186 21.63 11.01 14.83
CA HIS A 186 22.75 11.23 13.92
C HIS A 186 23.41 9.87 13.64
N PHE A 187 22.81 9.10 12.74
CA PHE A 187 23.45 7.89 12.20
C PHE A 187 24.44 8.32 11.12
N ILE A 188 25.65 7.74 11.15
CA ILE A 188 26.63 7.95 10.09
C ILE A 188 26.14 7.19 8.85
N PRO A 189 25.80 7.86 7.74
CA PRO A 189 25.26 7.18 6.57
C PRO A 189 26.34 6.32 5.88
N ILE A 190 25.98 5.10 5.53
CA ILE A 190 26.80 4.21 4.71
C ILE A 190 26.87 4.80 3.30
N GLN A 191 28.07 5.01 2.77
CA GLN A 191 28.24 5.45 1.39
C GLN A 191 28.14 4.25 0.45
N VAL A 192 27.32 4.35 -0.59
CA VAL A 192 27.24 3.34 -1.66
C VAL A 192 27.51 3.97 -3.03
N ASN A 193 27.93 3.17 -3.99
CA ASN A 193 28.19 3.62 -5.37
C ASN A 193 27.04 3.24 -6.33
N GLN A 194 26.03 2.54 -5.82
CA GLN A 194 24.90 2.02 -6.56
C GLN A 194 23.65 2.88 -6.37
N PRO A 195 22.72 2.93 -7.35
CA PRO A 195 21.37 3.42 -7.11
C PRO A 195 20.68 2.58 -6.02
N VAL A 196 19.87 3.23 -5.18
CA VAL A 196 19.13 2.60 -4.09
C VAL A 196 17.64 2.79 -4.29
N PHE A 197 16.88 1.69 -4.28
CA PHE A 197 15.43 1.67 -4.38
C PHE A 197 14.79 1.46 -3.01
N ILE A 198 13.91 2.38 -2.59
CA ILE A 198 13.52 2.53 -1.18
C ILE A 198 12.14 1.96 -0.92
N ILE A 199 12.07 0.77 -0.33
CA ILE A 199 10.78 0.16 0.03
C ILE A 199 10.45 0.27 1.52
N THR A 200 11.44 0.57 2.37
CA THR A 200 11.25 0.78 3.81
C THR A 200 10.18 1.83 4.13
N VAL A 201 9.43 1.56 5.20
CA VAL A 201 8.44 2.45 5.80
C VAL A 201 8.67 2.56 7.32
N TYR A 202 7.96 3.49 7.96
CA TYR A 202 8.08 3.81 9.39
C TYR A 202 8.10 2.60 10.34
N TRP A 203 7.19 1.63 10.16
CA TRP A 203 7.05 0.47 11.07
C TRP A 203 8.07 -0.65 10.81
N MET A 204 9.07 -0.40 9.96
CA MET A 204 10.24 -1.25 9.78
C MET A 204 9.87 -2.71 9.48
N ASP A 205 10.35 -3.66 10.30
CA ASP A 205 10.27 -5.10 10.05
C ASP A 205 8.97 -5.76 10.54
N ASN A 206 7.96 -4.96 10.90
CA ASN A 206 6.66 -5.50 11.33
C ASN A 206 6.00 -6.27 10.18
N VAL A 207 5.51 -7.47 10.46
CA VAL A 207 5.01 -8.43 9.45
C VAL A 207 3.97 -7.84 8.49
N TRP A 208 2.99 -7.10 9.01
CA TRP A 208 1.97 -6.47 8.18
C TRP A 208 2.58 -5.41 7.27
N HIS A 209 3.44 -4.55 7.81
CA HIS A 209 4.05 -3.48 7.02
C HIS A 209 5.03 -4.03 5.99
N VAL A 210 5.72 -5.13 6.29
CA VAL A 210 6.56 -5.81 5.29
C VAL A 210 5.67 -6.38 4.19
N LEU A 211 4.77 -7.29 4.52
CA LEU A 211 4.02 -8.04 3.51
C LEU A 211 2.96 -7.20 2.80
N GLY A 212 2.22 -6.35 3.51
CA GLY A 212 1.12 -5.55 2.95
C GLY A 212 1.56 -4.24 2.30
N GLU A 213 2.60 -3.57 2.84
CA GLU A 213 2.98 -2.22 2.37
C GLU A 213 4.30 -2.21 1.60
N THR A 214 5.41 -2.65 2.17
CA THR A 214 6.72 -2.53 1.49
C THR A 214 6.83 -3.46 0.29
N MET A 215 6.34 -4.69 0.40
CA MET A 215 6.33 -5.64 -0.73
C MET A 215 5.37 -5.20 -1.83
N GLY A 216 4.27 -4.51 -1.51
CA GLY A 216 3.36 -3.92 -2.50
C GLY A 216 4.07 -2.90 -3.39
N ARG A 217 4.88 -2.03 -2.78
CA ARG A 217 5.71 -1.04 -3.49
C ARG A 217 6.75 -1.71 -4.38
N MET A 218 7.38 -2.77 -3.87
CA MET A 218 8.35 -3.56 -4.63
C MET A 218 7.71 -4.27 -5.83
N ALA A 219 6.54 -4.89 -5.63
CA ALA A 219 5.90 -5.76 -6.62
C ALA A 219 5.58 -5.05 -7.92
N VAL A 220 5.19 -3.78 -7.84
CA VAL A 220 4.95 -2.91 -9.01
C VAL A 220 6.18 -2.77 -9.90
N HIS A 221 7.37 -2.79 -9.31
CA HIS A 221 8.64 -2.56 -9.99
C HIS A 221 9.50 -3.83 -10.07
N TYR A 222 8.91 -5.00 -9.81
CA TYR A 222 9.63 -6.27 -9.68
C TYR A 222 10.50 -6.58 -10.90
N ASP A 223 9.92 -6.59 -12.11
CA ASP A 223 10.66 -6.96 -13.32
C ASP A 223 11.82 -5.99 -13.59
N TYR A 224 11.61 -4.68 -13.37
CA TYR A 224 12.68 -3.68 -13.47
C TYR A 224 13.81 -3.96 -12.47
N LEU A 225 13.47 -4.25 -11.21
CA LEU A 225 14.47 -4.55 -10.18
C LEU A 225 15.20 -5.87 -10.47
N MET A 226 14.55 -6.86 -11.05
CA MET A 226 15.16 -8.13 -11.43
C MET A 226 16.11 -7.99 -12.62
N SER A 227 15.76 -7.18 -13.62
CA SER A 227 16.63 -6.89 -14.77
C SER A 227 17.81 -5.98 -14.40
N ASN A 228 17.64 -5.07 -13.43
CA ASN A 228 18.66 -4.11 -13.02
C ASN A 228 19.37 -4.55 -11.72
N LYS A 229 20.24 -5.56 -11.85
CA LYS A 229 20.94 -6.17 -10.70
C LYS A 229 21.86 -5.23 -9.91
N ASN A 230 22.28 -4.10 -10.51
CA ASN A 230 23.12 -3.10 -9.86
C ASN A 230 22.36 -2.22 -8.85
N ILE A 231 21.03 -2.30 -8.79
CA ILE A 231 20.23 -1.51 -7.84
C ILE A 231 20.17 -2.23 -6.50
N LEU A 232 20.58 -1.55 -5.43
CA LEU A 232 20.38 -2.00 -4.05
C LEU A 232 18.96 -1.67 -3.60
N ILE A 233 18.39 -2.48 -2.72
CA ILE A 233 17.04 -2.35 -2.21
C ILE A 233 17.11 -2.02 -0.72
N HIS A 234 16.66 -0.82 -0.38
CA HIS A 234 16.63 -0.36 1.00
C HIS A 234 15.44 -0.97 1.73
N VAL A 235 15.74 -1.83 2.70
CA VAL A 235 14.82 -2.59 3.54
C VAL A 235 14.94 -2.17 5.01
N ALA A 236 14.02 -2.64 5.86
CA ALA A 236 14.07 -2.32 7.28
C ALA A 236 15.27 -2.97 8.00
N GLU A 237 15.55 -4.23 7.66
CA GLU A 237 16.62 -5.03 8.24
C GLU A 237 17.13 -6.04 7.20
N THR A 238 18.41 -6.34 7.22
CA THR A 238 19.08 -7.28 6.30
C THR A 238 19.42 -8.62 6.95
N HIS A 239 19.36 -8.71 8.28
CA HIS A 239 19.64 -9.95 9.00
C HIS A 239 18.67 -11.08 8.58
N PRO A 240 19.16 -12.29 8.23
CA PRO A 240 18.35 -13.34 7.57
C PRO A 240 17.08 -13.79 8.31
N ASN A 241 17.04 -13.67 9.63
CA ASN A 241 15.90 -14.09 10.45
C ASN A 241 14.75 -13.06 10.50
N THR A 242 14.95 -11.88 9.92
CA THR A 242 13.95 -10.80 9.90
C THR A 242 12.89 -11.03 8.85
N MET A 243 11.72 -10.40 9.01
CA MET A 243 10.63 -10.57 8.05
C MET A 243 11.00 -9.96 6.69
N SER A 244 11.66 -8.81 6.66
CA SER A 244 12.12 -8.13 5.44
C SER A 244 13.08 -9.02 4.66
N ALA A 245 14.11 -9.57 5.30
CA ALA A 245 15.08 -10.43 4.64
C ALA A 245 14.42 -11.72 4.11
N ARG A 246 13.55 -12.36 4.92
CA ARG A 246 12.81 -13.56 4.49
C ARG A 246 11.88 -13.28 3.32
N ALA A 247 11.15 -12.17 3.35
CA ALA A 247 10.25 -11.77 2.25
C ALA A 247 11.05 -11.51 0.97
N MET A 248 12.14 -10.75 1.04
CA MET A 248 13.00 -10.50 -0.11
C MET A 248 13.60 -11.78 -0.70
N ALA A 249 14.02 -12.72 0.15
CA ALA A 249 14.49 -14.04 -0.27
C ALA A 249 13.39 -14.84 -1.00
N PHE A 250 12.17 -14.86 -0.47
CA PHE A 250 11.00 -15.48 -1.14
C PHE A 250 10.78 -14.88 -2.53
N PHE A 251 10.90 -13.56 -2.68
CA PHE A 251 10.78 -12.87 -3.97
C PHE A 251 12.00 -13.03 -4.89
N GLY A 252 13.06 -13.69 -4.44
CA GLY A 252 14.24 -14.02 -5.24
C GLY A 252 15.31 -12.94 -5.26
N PHE A 253 15.29 -12.00 -4.31
CA PHE A 253 16.36 -11.03 -4.12
C PHE A 253 17.40 -11.59 -3.15
N PRO A 254 18.67 -11.71 -3.58
CA PRO A 254 19.72 -12.22 -2.72
C PRO A 254 20.18 -11.14 -1.72
N SER A 255 20.78 -11.55 -0.60
CA SER A 255 21.05 -10.67 0.54
C SER A 255 22.04 -9.54 0.21
N GLU A 256 22.97 -9.75 -0.73
CA GLU A 256 23.90 -8.73 -1.21
C GLU A 256 23.23 -7.55 -1.92
N ARG A 257 21.96 -7.71 -2.33
CA ARG A 257 21.17 -6.63 -2.92
C ARG A 257 20.39 -5.84 -1.86
N LEU A 258 20.44 -6.23 -0.60
CA LEU A 258 19.69 -5.57 0.47
C LEU A 258 20.59 -4.61 1.24
N ILE A 259 20.05 -3.44 1.60
CA ILE A 259 20.72 -2.47 2.46
C ILE A 259 19.72 -1.92 3.48
N SER A 260 20.19 -1.58 4.68
CA SER A 260 19.39 -0.97 5.75
C SER A 260 20.21 0.12 6.45
N GLY A 261 19.59 0.85 7.37
CA GLY A 261 20.24 1.94 8.09
C GLY A 261 20.23 3.26 7.32
N ALA A 262 21.05 4.21 7.74
CA ALA A 262 21.22 5.45 6.97
C ALA A 262 22.17 5.19 5.79
N VAL A 263 21.82 5.65 4.59
CA VAL A 263 22.56 5.37 3.34
C VAL A 263 22.68 6.64 2.50
N ASN A 264 23.88 6.98 2.06
CA ASN A 264 24.07 7.99 1.01
C ASN A 264 24.16 7.30 -0.35
N ALA A 265 23.20 7.61 -1.22
CA ALA A 265 23.13 7.02 -2.54
C ALA A 265 23.38 8.07 -3.64
N PRO A 266 24.13 7.73 -4.71
CA PRO A 266 24.30 8.60 -5.87
C PRO A 266 22.97 8.84 -6.58
N ILE A 267 22.06 7.86 -6.55
CA ILE A 267 20.68 7.96 -7.01
C ILE A 267 19.79 7.25 -5.98
N ALA A 268 18.79 7.94 -5.46
CA ALA A 268 17.79 7.39 -4.58
C ALA A 268 16.43 7.36 -5.30
N LEU A 269 15.82 6.18 -5.38
CA LEU A 269 14.54 5.93 -6.04
C LEU A 269 13.50 5.64 -4.95
N LEU A 270 12.59 6.58 -4.75
CA LEU A 270 11.49 6.47 -3.80
C LEU A 270 10.20 6.16 -4.57
N PRO A 271 9.78 4.88 -4.65
CA PRO A 271 8.48 4.52 -5.22
C PRO A 271 7.33 5.09 -4.39
N GLU A 272 6.18 5.17 -5.01
CA GLU A 272 4.91 5.52 -4.39
C GLU A 272 4.64 4.70 -3.12
N LEU A 273 3.94 5.31 -2.18
CA LEU A 273 3.59 4.71 -0.90
C LEU A 273 2.22 4.03 -0.96
N PRO A 274 1.86 3.21 0.05
CA PRO A 274 0.46 2.90 0.28
C PRO A 274 -0.35 4.19 0.54
N LEU A 275 -1.66 4.13 0.31
CA LEU A 275 -2.57 5.29 0.45
C LEU A 275 -2.54 5.85 1.86
N TYR A 276 -2.69 4.96 2.85
CA TYR A 276 -2.55 5.26 4.25
C TYR A 276 -1.83 4.15 4.98
N CYS A 277 -1.43 4.42 6.22
CA CYS A 277 -1.00 3.34 7.10
C CYS A 277 -2.09 2.27 7.25
N GLY A 278 -1.75 1.02 7.00
CA GLY A 278 -2.72 -0.07 7.03
C GLY A 278 -3.65 -0.10 5.83
N VAL A 279 -3.50 0.78 4.84
CA VAL A 279 -4.36 0.85 3.66
C VAL A 279 -3.51 0.69 2.41
N PRO A 280 -3.30 -0.56 1.94
CA PRO A 280 -2.48 -0.79 0.77
C PRO A 280 -3.24 -0.37 -0.49
N SER A 281 -2.53 0.20 -1.47
CA SER A 281 -3.12 0.57 -2.76
C SER A 281 -3.67 -0.66 -3.48
N TYR A 282 -4.86 -0.55 -4.09
CA TYR A 282 -5.47 -1.64 -4.86
C TYR A 282 -4.52 -2.18 -5.94
N TYR A 283 -3.86 -1.29 -6.69
CA TYR A 283 -2.93 -1.67 -7.75
C TYR A 283 -1.69 -2.39 -7.18
N GLN A 284 -1.10 -1.87 -6.10
CA GLN A 284 0.04 -2.51 -5.43
C GLN A 284 -0.32 -3.91 -4.91
N MET A 285 -1.51 -4.07 -4.31
CA MET A 285 -2.00 -5.37 -3.82
C MET A 285 -2.23 -6.37 -4.95
N LYS A 286 -2.82 -5.94 -6.07
CA LYS A 286 -3.02 -6.80 -7.25
C LYS A 286 -1.70 -7.27 -7.84
N MET A 287 -0.72 -6.37 -7.95
CA MET A 287 0.63 -6.72 -8.43
C MET A 287 1.34 -7.65 -7.45
N LEU A 288 1.22 -7.40 -6.15
CA LEU A 288 1.79 -8.24 -5.12
C LEU A 288 1.17 -9.65 -5.11
N LYS A 289 -0.16 -9.77 -5.19
CA LYS A 289 -0.84 -11.08 -5.29
C LYS A 289 -0.31 -11.88 -6.49
N LYS A 290 -0.26 -11.27 -7.68
CA LYS A 290 0.29 -11.93 -8.88
C LYS A 290 1.73 -12.40 -8.66
N LEU A 291 2.57 -11.56 -8.04
CA LEU A 291 3.94 -11.90 -7.76
C LEU A 291 4.07 -13.02 -6.72
N VAL A 292 3.27 -12.99 -5.65
CA VAL A 292 3.19 -14.06 -4.65
C VAL A 292 2.87 -15.39 -5.32
N LEU A 293 1.86 -15.45 -6.20
CA LEU A 293 1.51 -16.68 -6.91
C LEU A 293 2.63 -17.18 -7.81
N LYS A 294 3.25 -16.27 -8.59
CA LYS A 294 4.41 -16.58 -9.45
C LYS A 294 5.55 -17.19 -8.64
N ARG A 295 5.85 -16.62 -7.46
CA ARG A 295 6.94 -17.10 -6.59
C ARG A 295 6.57 -18.38 -5.86
N LEU A 296 5.34 -18.50 -5.37
CA LEU A 296 4.85 -19.69 -4.69
C LEU A 296 4.90 -20.93 -5.60
N ALA A 297 4.66 -20.77 -6.90
CA ALA A 297 4.79 -21.86 -7.89
C ALA A 297 6.22 -22.42 -8.00
N THR A 298 7.25 -21.71 -7.54
CA THR A 298 8.62 -22.24 -7.47
C THR A 298 8.84 -23.23 -6.33
N TYR A 299 8.00 -23.15 -5.29
CA TYR A 299 8.01 -24.06 -4.13
C TYR A 299 6.95 -25.15 -4.25
N TYR A 300 5.84 -24.85 -4.93
CA TYR A 300 4.70 -25.74 -5.15
C TYR A 300 4.38 -25.82 -6.65
N PRO A 301 5.11 -26.65 -7.43
CA PRO A 301 5.02 -26.70 -8.89
C PRO A 301 3.63 -27.00 -9.45
N GLN A 302 2.74 -27.59 -8.65
CA GLN A 302 1.34 -27.77 -9.02
C GLN A 302 0.62 -26.45 -9.34
N LEU A 303 1.09 -25.31 -8.80
CA LEU A 303 0.54 -23.99 -9.08
C LEU A 303 0.89 -23.44 -10.47
N ILE A 304 1.78 -24.09 -11.24
CA ILE A 304 2.07 -23.72 -12.63
C ILE A 304 0.81 -23.85 -13.48
N ASP A 305 -0.03 -24.86 -13.18
CA ASP A 305 -1.34 -25.05 -13.79
C ASP A 305 -2.39 -25.16 -12.69
N GLU A 306 -2.93 -24.01 -12.29
CA GLU A 306 -3.89 -23.90 -11.19
C GLU A 306 -5.14 -24.77 -11.39
N SER A 307 -5.51 -25.07 -12.64
CA SER A 307 -6.67 -25.92 -12.96
C SER A 307 -6.51 -27.38 -12.49
N LYS A 308 -5.27 -27.82 -12.25
CA LYS A 308 -4.94 -29.17 -11.80
C LYS A 308 -4.72 -29.26 -10.30
N VAL A 309 -4.79 -28.15 -9.58
CA VAL A 309 -4.51 -28.12 -8.14
C VAL A 309 -5.72 -28.67 -7.39
N VAL A 310 -5.49 -29.72 -6.63
CA VAL A 310 -6.46 -30.21 -5.65
C VAL A 310 -6.14 -29.55 -4.31
N TYR A 311 -6.97 -28.59 -3.91
CA TYR A 311 -6.84 -27.91 -2.63
C TYR A 311 -7.39 -28.78 -1.50
N GLU A 312 -6.78 -28.67 -0.32
CA GLU A 312 -7.26 -29.41 0.86
C GLU A 312 -8.62 -28.92 1.39
N ASP A 313 -9.00 -27.67 1.08
CA ASP A 313 -10.27 -27.02 1.41
C ASP A 313 -10.67 -27.17 2.90
N TYR A 314 -9.75 -26.85 3.80
CA TYR A 314 -10.00 -26.87 5.26
C TYR A 314 -10.44 -25.51 5.83
N ILE A 315 -10.93 -25.54 7.06
CA ILE A 315 -11.10 -24.36 7.91
C ILE A 315 -9.77 -24.09 8.64
N LEU A 316 -9.22 -22.91 8.40
CA LEU A 316 -7.99 -22.44 9.04
C LEU A 316 -8.34 -21.54 10.23
N VAL A 317 -7.82 -21.87 11.41
CA VAL A 317 -7.96 -21.03 12.60
C VAL A 317 -6.59 -20.47 12.99
N ILE A 318 -6.48 -19.14 13.06
CA ILE A 318 -5.24 -18.49 13.50
C ILE A 318 -5.21 -18.46 15.03
N LYS A 319 -4.17 -19.06 15.60
CA LYS A 319 -3.88 -19.03 17.03
C LYS A 319 -2.68 -18.12 17.28
N ARG A 320 -2.90 -17.07 18.07
CA ARG A 320 -1.86 -16.12 18.47
C ARG A 320 -1.14 -16.57 19.73
N SER A 321 0.17 -16.44 19.76
CA SER A 321 1.02 -16.66 20.95
C SER A 321 1.50 -15.35 21.58
N GLY A 322 1.28 -14.21 20.91
CA GLY A 322 1.74 -12.90 21.38
C GLY A 322 1.05 -12.40 22.65
N SER A 323 1.50 -11.24 23.15
CA SER A 323 1.00 -10.66 24.41
C SER A 323 -0.45 -10.19 24.38
N TYR A 324 -1.03 -10.02 23.19
CA TYR A 324 -2.36 -9.43 23.00
C TYR A 324 -3.16 -10.13 21.90
N ARG A 325 -4.47 -9.96 21.98
CA ARG A 325 -5.52 -10.44 21.07
C ARG A 325 -5.55 -11.97 20.96
N LYS A 326 -5.19 -12.66 22.03
CA LYS A 326 -5.37 -14.11 22.11
C LYS A 326 -6.83 -14.43 22.40
N VAL A 327 -7.34 -15.51 21.82
CA VAL A 327 -8.65 -16.04 22.20
C VAL A 327 -8.49 -16.83 23.51
N LEU A 328 -9.06 -16.33 24.61
CA LEU A 328 -8.92 -16.93 25.94
C LEU A 328 -9.63 -18.28 26.05
N ASN A 329 -10.81 -18.40 25.43
CA ASN A 329 -11.61 -19.62 25.37
C ASN A 329 -11.41 -20.39 24.06
N HIS A 330 -10.16 -20.48 23.59
CA HIS A 330 -9.83 -21.10 22.31
C HIS A 330 -10.30 -22.55 22.21
N ASP A 331 -10.17 -23.35 23.28
CA ASP A 331 -10.56 -24.76 23.26
C ASP A 331 -12.08 -24.94 23.17
N GLU A 332 -12.85 -24.08 23.85
CA GLU A 332 -14.31 -24.02 23.75
C GLU A 332 -14.74 -23.65 22.32
N MET A 333 -14.13 -22.60 21.76
CA MET A 333 -14.37 -22.17 20.38
C MET A 333 -14.05 -23.29 19.38
N MET A 334 -12.91 -23.96 19.51
CA MET A 334 -12.54 -25.07 18.63
C MET A 334 -13.48 -26.26 18.76
N ALA A 335 -13.98 -26.55 19.97
CA ALA A 335 -14.97 -27.60 20.17
C ALA A 335 -16.29 -27.28 19.46
N GLY A 336 -16.79 -26.05 19.58
CA GLY A 336 -18.00 -25.59 18.89
C GLY A 336 -17.86 -25.58 17.36
N LEU A 337 -16.70 -25.16 16.84
CA LEU A 337 -16.41 -25.19 15.41
C LEU A 337 -16.40 -26.62 14.87
N LYS A 338 -15.69 -27.54 15.55
CA LYS A 338 -15.58 -28.94 15.12
C LYS A 338 -16.89 -29.71 15.21
N SER A 339 -17.74 -29.41 16.21
CA SER A 339 -19.06 -30.04 16.32
C SER A 339 -20.01 -29.55 15.22
N THR A 340 -20.01 -28.25 14.94
CA THR A 340 -20.93 -27.62 13.97
C THR A 340 -20.54 -27.89 12.52
N PHE A 341 -19.23 -27.87 12.22
CA PHE A 341 -18.68 -28.01 10.87
C PHE A 341 -17.87 -29.31 10.72
N SER A 342 -18.39 -30.40 11.27
CA SER A 342 -17.71 -31.71 11.35
C SER A 342 -17.34 -32.33 10.00
N GLN A 343 -17.97 -31.89 8.91
CA GLN A 343 -17.65 -32.30 7.55
C GLN A 343 -16.35 -31.70 7.01
N PHE A 344 -15.82 -30.66 7.66
CA PHE A 344 -14.59 -29.99 7.23
C PHE A 344 -13.39 -30.42 8.05
N LYS A 345 -12.23 -30.45 7.39
CA LYS A 345 -10.94 -30.55 8.08
C LYS A 345 -10.62 -29.21 8.74
N PHE A 346 -9.86 -29.26 9.82
CA PHE A 346 -9.39 -28.08 10.54
C PHE A 346 -7.88 -28.03 10.59
N LYS A 347 -7.32 -26.83 10.43
CA LYS A 347 -5.89 -26.56 10.62
C LYS A 347 -5.71 -25.37 11.53
N ILE A 348 -4.75 -25.43 12.43
CA ILE A 348 -4.37 -24.32 13.30
C ILE A 348 -3.11 -23.69 12.74
N PHE A 349 -3.13 -22.39 12.45
CA PHE A 349 -1.95 -21.62 12.14
C PHE A 349 -1.38 -21.02 13.42
N ASN A 350 -0.15 -21.42 13.79
CA ASN A 350 0.55 -20.86 14.94
C ASN A 350 1.57 -19.82 14.48
N ASP A 351 1.66 -18.71 15.19
CA ASP A 351 2.66 -17.65 14.97
C ASP A 351 3.98 -17.89 15.74
N ASN A 352 4.05 -18.96 16.55
CA ASN A 352 5.26 -19.36 17.26
C ASN A 352 5.37 -20.90 17.45
N PRO A 353 6.37 -21.56 16.83
CA PRO A 353 7.20 -21.00 15.77
C PRO A 353 6.33 -20.66 14.55
N SER A 354 6.60 -19.51 13.92
CA SER A 354 5.93 -19.14 12.67
C SER A 354 6.50 -19.99 11.53
N PRO A 355 5.67 -20.55 10.64
CA PRO A 355 6.14 -21.25 9.45
C PRO A 355 6.97 -20.31 8.54
N SER A 356 7.66 -20.89 7.56
CA SER A 356 8.26 -20.08 6.48
C SER A 356 7.19 -19.31 5.71
N ILE A 357 7.62 -18.35 4.87
CA ILE A 357 6.68 -17.51 4.10
C ILE A 357 5.94 -18.36 3.07
N GLU A 358 6.66 -19.22 2.35
CA GLU A 358 6.11 -20.15 1.39
C GLU A 358 5.14 -21.15 2.02
N GLU A 359 5.46 -21.70 3.20
CA GLU A 359 4.56 -22.60 3.93
C GLU A 359 3.33 -21.86 4.43
N SER A 360 3.49 -20.66 4.98
CA SER A 360 2.37 -19.84 5.44
C SER A 360 1.43 -19.51 4.28
N PHE A 361 1.96 -19.08 3.15
CA PHE A 361 1.18 -18.81 1.95
C PHE A 361 0.48 -20.06 1.42
N TRP A 362 1.15 -21.21 1.41
CA TRP A 362 0.54 -22.48 1.03
C TRP A 362 -0.59 -22.89 1.97
N ILE A 363 -0.42 -22.69 3.28
CA ILE A 363 -1.44 -22.96 4.28
C ILE A 363 -2.69 -22.09 4.04
N PHE A 364 -2.51 -20.80 3.79
CA PHE A 364 -3.62 -19.88 3.55
C PHE A 364 -4.31 -20.15 2.21
N ARG A 365 -3.54 -20.50 1.18
CA ARG A 365 -4.08 -20.81 -0.15
C ARG A 365 -4.99 -22.04 -0.18
N ASN A 366 -4.71 -23.04 0.67
CA ASN A 366 -5.53 -24.25 0.83
C ASN A 366 -6.77 -24.05 1.71
N ALA A 367 -6.89 -22.90 2.39
CA ALA A 367 -8.05 -22.63 3.23
C ALA A 367 -9.28 -22.32 2.37
N ARG A 368 -10.43 -22.82 2.82
CA ARG A 368 -11.76 -22.42 2.33
C ARG A 368 -12.34 -21.29 3.17
N LEU A 369 -12.16 -21.41 4.49
CA LEU A 369 -12.55 -20.42 5.49
C LEU A 369 -11.36 -20.16 6.41
N ILE A 370 -11.14 -18.89 6.74
CA ILE A 370 -10.13 -18.44 7.70
C ILE A 370 -10.85 -17.75 8.86
N ILE A 371 -10.54 -18.17 10.08
CA ILE A 371 -11.05 -17.57 11.31
C ILE A 371 -9.86 -17.02 12.07
N ALA A 372 -9.82 -15.72 12.31
CA ALA A 372 -8.62 -15.06 12.81
C ALA A 372 -8.93 -13.93 13.80
N PRO A 373 -8.25 -13.85 14.95
CA PRO A 373 -8.22 -12.62 15.72
C PRO A 373 -7.32 -11.56 15.06
N HIS A 374 -7.81 -10.32 14.97
CA HIS A 374 -7.16 -9.19 14.30
C HIS A 374 -5.64 -9.18 14.51
N GLY A 375 -4.84 -9.25 13.45
CA GLY A 375 -3.41 -9.48 13.60
C GLY A 375 -2.56 -9.65 12.36
N ALA A 376 -1.26 -9.42 12.51
CA ALA A 376 -0.30 -9.54 11.43
C ALA A 376 -0.23 -10.93 10.76
N GLY A 377 -0.75 -11.98 11.41
CA GLY A 377 -0.93 -13.30 10.77
C GLY A 377 -1.86 -13.27 9.56
N GLU A 378 -2.81 -12.33 9.52
CA GLU A 378 -3.72 -12.13 8.39
C GLU A 378 -3.04 -11.47 7.18
N SER A 379 -1.79 -11.02 7.30
CA SER A 379 -1.00 -10.59 6.12
C SER A 379 -0.85 -11.71 5.09
N ASN A 380 -0.99 -12.98 5.51
CA ASN A 380 -0.96 -14.14 4.62
C ASN A 380 -2.22 -14.28 3.73
N LEU A 381 -3.26 -13.45 3.94
CA LEU A 381 -4.42 -13.38 3.05
C LEU A 381 -4.02 -13.11 1.59
N LEU A 382 -2.86 -12.49 1.35
CA LEU A 382 -2.24 -12.28 0.03
C LEU A 382 -2.15 -13.56 -0.84
N ALA A 383 -2.05 -14.74 -0.23
CA ALA A 383 -1.94 -16.02 -0.94
C ALA A 383 -3.29 -16.73 -1.16
N CYS A 384 -4.37 -16.24 -0.56
CA CYS A 384 -5.69 -16.87 -0.63
C CYS A 384 -6.24 -16.90 -2.05
N ARG A 385 -7.09 -17.89 -2.30
CA ARG A 385 -7.85 -17.98 -3.54
C ARG A 385 -8.97 -16.94 -3.51
N GLU A 386 -9.37 -16.47 -4.67
CA GLU A 386 -10.56 -15.64 -4.78
C GLU A 386 -11.77 -16.41 -4.24
N GLY A 387 -12.64 -15.72 -3.51
CA GLY A 387 -13.80 -16.32 -2.83
C GLY A 387 -13.50 -17.04 -1.52
N THR A 388 -12.24 -17.16 -1.07
CA THR A 388 -11.95 -17.64 0.30
C THR A 388 -12.69 -16.76 1.32
N THR A 389 -13.40 -17.38 2.26
CA THR A 389 -14.12 -16.65 3.31
C THR A 389 -13.18 -16.32 4.47
N VAL A 390 -13.29 -15.11 5.00
CA VAL A 390 -12.51 -14.62 6.14
C VAL A 390 -13.47 -14.13 7.21
N VAL A 391 -13.36 -14.66 8.42
CA VAL A 391 -14.04 -14.19 9.61
C VAL A 391 -12.98 -13.63 10.56
N GLU A 392 -12.89 -12.30 10.61
CA GLU A 392 -11.94 -11.56 11.44
C GLU A 392 -12.59 -11.15 12.75
N MET A 393 -12.00 -11.54 13.88
CA MET A 393 -12.38 -11.03 15.20
C MET A 393 -11.71 -9.67 15.40
N LEU A 394 -12.50 -8.62 15.40
CA LEU A 394 -12.08 -7.24 15.58
C LEU A 394 -12.06 -6.87 17.06
N THR A 395 -11.46 -5.72 17.38
CA THR A 395 -11.47 -5.16 18.72
C THR A 395 -12.74 -4.33 18.93
N ASN A 396 -13.23 -4.26 20.17
CA ASN A 396 -14.38 -3.45 20.58
C ASN A 396 -13.90 -2.25 21.41
N ASP A 397 -12.83 -1.59 20.95
CA ASP A 397 -12.26 -0.40 21.57
C ASP A 397 -12.03 0.69 20.52
N ASN A 398 -11.46 1.83 20.93
CA ASN A 398 -11.22 2.97 20.03
C ASN A 398 -10.16 2.70 18.94
N PHE A 399 -9.65 1.46 18.82
CA PHE A 399 -8.55 1.09 17.93
C PHE A 399 -8.94 -0.02 16.94
N ILE A 400 -10.18 0.01 16.43
CA ILE A 400 -10.61 -0.87 15.34
C ILE A 400 -9.77 -0.58 14.10
N HIS A 401 -9.07 -1.58 13.58
CA HIS A 401 -8.21 -1.43 12.42
C HIS A 401 -8.67 -2.36 11.29
N VAL A 402 -9.20 -1.78 10.21
CA VAL A 402 -9.93 -2.50 9.16
C VAL A 402 -9.06 -2.88 7.94
N ALA A 403 -7.74 -2.94 8.12
CA ALA A 403 -6.81 -3.23 7.04
C ALA A 403 -7.08 -4.58 6.33
N TYR A 404 -7.52 -5.59 7.06
CA TYR A 404 -7.80 -6.91 6.48
C TYR A 404 -9.16 -6.98 5.79
N ALA A 405 -10.14 -6.16 6.19
CA ALA A 405 -11.36 -5.96 5.42
C ALA A 405 -11.05 -5.37 4.04
N LEU A 406 -10.25 -4.30 4.00
CA LEU A 406 -9.83 -3.66 2.74
C LEU A 406 -8.93 -4.58 1.91
N SER A 407 -8.01 -5.30 2.54
CA SER A 407 -7.19 -6.30 1.86
C SER A 407 -8.05 -7.40 1.25
N SER A 408 -9.04 -7.89 1.98
CA SER A 408 -9.98 -8.89 1.50
C SER A 408 -10.74 -8.41 0.28
N GLN A 409 -11.23 -7.15 0.30
CA GLN A 409 -11.85 -6.53 -0.87
C GLN A 409 -10.89 -6.49 -2.07
N ASN A 410 -9.66 -5.98 -1.88
CA ASN A 410 -8.66 -5.86 -2.93
C ASN A 410 -8.25 -7.23 -3.54
N LEU A 411 -8.31 -8.28 -2.72
CA LEU A 411 -7.92 -9.64 -3.08
C LEU A 411 -9.09 -10.52 -3.56
N GLY A 412 -10.32 -10.01 -3.54
CA GLY A 412 -11.53 -10.74 -3.94
C GLY A 412 -11.94 -11.83 -2.95
N LEU A 413 -11.82 -11.58 -1.65
CA LEU A 413 -12.17 -12.50 -0.56
C LEU A 413 -13.54 -12.14 0.03
N ASN A 414 -14.23 -13.12 0.62
CA ASN A 414 -15.52 -12.93 1.27
C ASN A 414 -15.31 -12.60 2.74
N TYR A 415 -15.33 -11.30 3.09
CA TYR A 415 -14.98 -10.83 4.43
C TYR A 415 -16.19 -10.67 5.35
N HIS A 416 -16.04 -11.12 6.59
CA HIS A 416 -16.96 -10.90 7.69
C HIS A 416 -16.16 -10.45 8.92
N GLY A 417 -16.54 -9.31 9.50
CA GLY A 417 -16.07 -8.94 10.83
C GLY A 417 -16.77 -9.78 11.90
N TYR A 418 -16.25 -9.83 13.10
CA TYR A 418 -16.93 -10.31 14.29
C TYR A 418 -16.35 -9.50 15.46
N VAL A 419 -17.20 -8.89 16.28
CA VAL A 419 -16.73 -8.01 17.37
C VAL A 419 -17.14 -8.63 18.70
N PRO A 420 -16.29 -9.44 19.36
CA PRO A 420 -16.62 -9.97 20.67
C PRO A 420 -16.76 -8.83 21.69
N ASP A 421 -17.75 -8.92 22.58
CA ASP A 421 -18.02 -7.91 23.62
C ASP A 421 -16.76 -7.57 24.45
N HIS A 422 -15.99 -8.60 24.80
CA HIS A 422 -14.72 -8.47 25.51
C HIS A 422 -13.54 -8.61 24.53
N SER A 423 -13.26 -7.55 23.77
CA SER A 423 -12.12 -7.49 22.86
C SER A 423 -11.49 -6.09 22.87
N SER A 424 -10.15 -6.00 22.94
CA SER A 424 -9.42 -4.72 22.84
C SER A 424 -8.06 -4.91 22.19
N TYR A 425 -7.52 -3.83 21.62
CA TYR A 425 -6.28 -3.88 20.83
C TYR A 425 -5.07 -4.31 21.67
N LYS A 426 -4.99 -3.88 22.93
CA LYS A 426 -3.95 -4.27 23.89
C LYS A 426 -4.44 -5.28 24.93
N GLY A 427 -5.57 -5.93 24.69
CA GLY A 427 -6.11 -6.98 25.56
C GLY A 427 -6.30 -8.28 24.78
N ASP A 428 -6.85 -9.28 25.47
CA ASP A 428 -7.23 -10.57 24.89
C ASP A 428 -8.73 -10.60 24.56
N PHE A 429 -9.14 -11.60 23.79
CA PHE A 429 -10.51 -11.77 23.32
C PHE A 429 -11.19 -12.91 24.06
N LYS A 430 -12.48 -12.74 24.37
CA LYS A 430 -13.37 -13.84 24.74
C LYS A 430 -14.46 -13.96 23.68
N VAL A 431 -14.50 -15.09 23.00
CA VAL A 431 -15.41 -15.35 21.88
C VAL A 431 -16.75 -15.85 22.42
N ASP A 432 -17.84 -15.23 21.97
CA ASP A 432 -19.18 -15.82 22.02
C ASP A 432 -19.28 -16.87 20.92
N VAL A 433 -19.22 -18.15 21.33
CA VAL A 433 -19.16 -19.26 20.37
C VAL A 433 -20.46 -19.38 19.56
N PRO A 434 -21.67 -19.35 20.15
CA PRO A 434 -22.91 -19.31 19.38
C PRO A 434 -22.96 -18.21 18.31
N GLU A 435 -22.57 -16.98 18.66
CA GLU A 435 -22.59 -15.85 17.71
C GLU A 435 -21.59 -16.05 16.57
N LEU A 436 -20.35 -16.47 16.88
CA LEU A 436 -19.35 -16.77 15.86
C LEU A 436 -19.85 -17.85 14.89
N LEU A 437 -20.48 -18.91 15.40
CA LEU A 437 -21.02 -19.99 14.57
C LEU A 437 -22.15 -19.51 13.66
N ASP A 438 -23.02 -18.62 14.14
CA ASP A 438 -24.08 -17.99 13.34
C ASP A 438 -23.51 -17.13 12.19
N ILE A 439 -22.48 -16.32 12.47
CA ILE A 439 -21.78 -15.54 11.44
C ILE A 439 -21.19 -16.45 10.37
N ILE A 440 -20.51 -17.53 10.78
CA ILE A 440 -19.93 -18.50 9.85
C ILE A 440 -21.04 -19.18 9.03
N HIS A 441 -22.15 -19.57 9.64
CA HIS A 441 -23.28 -20.17 8.93
C HIS A 441 -23.86 -19.23 7.87
N LYS A 442 -24.02 -17.95 8.22
CA LYS A 442 -24.52 -16.90 7.30
C LYS A 442 -23.56 -16.57 6.16
N SER A 443 -22.26 -16.80 6.33
CA SER A 443 -21.26 -16.57 5.28
C SER A 443 -21.40 -17.52 4.06
N LYS A 444 -22.15 -18.62 4.20
CA LYS A 444 -22.38 -19.63 3.13
C LYS A 444 -21.07 -20.11 2.46
N PHE A 445 -20.02 -20.26 3.26
CA PHE A 445 -18.65 -20.49 2.79
C PHE A 445 -18.40 -21.82 2.08
#